data_AF-A0A1I2HYW8-F1
#
_entry.id   AF-A0A1I2HYW8-F1
#
_cell.length_a   1.000
_cell.length_b   1.000
_cell.length_c   1.000
_cell.angle_alpha   90.00
_cell.angle_beta   90.00
_cell.angle_gamma   90.00
#
_symmetry.space_group_name_H-M   'P 1'
#
loop_
_entity.id
_entity.type
_entity.pdbx_description
1 polymer ?
#
loop_
_entity_poly.entity_id
_entity_poly.type
_entity_poly.pdbx_seq_one_letter_code
_entity_poly.pdbx_strand_id
1 'polypeptide(L)'
;MLTNILIGCFLPWMVSIHWIRKQPLLFLLITPATIAISMLFNTIGFYFNFWNMRPYIQANETIAGMPFDFGIYPVIASFMVYTIHRVNTHPIPFISLYFSVDDFI
;
A
#
# COMPACT_ATOMS: atom_id res chain seq x y z
N MET A 1 14.48 6.77 -0.06
CA MET A 1 14.26 6.45 -1.48
C MET A 1 14.58 5.01 -1.79
N LEU A 2 15.84 4.57 -1.79
CA LEU A 2 16.15 3.15 -2.04
C LEU A 2 15.42 2.22 -1.06
N THR A 3 15.42 2.56 0.23
CA THR A 3 14.68 1.83 1.27
C THR A 3 13.18 1.75 0.98
N ASN A 4 12.54 2.88 0.64
CA ASN A 4 11.11 2.93 0.29
C ASN A 4 10.82 2.05 -0.95
N ILE A 5 11.71 2.02 -1.94
CA ILE A 5 11.55 1.16 -3.12
C ILE A 5 11.64 -0.32 -2.73
N LEU A 6 12.67 -0.70 -1.99
CA LEU A 6 12.89 -2.10 -1.61
C LEU A 6 11.80 -2.62 -0.66
N ILE A 7 11.46 -1.84 0.36
CA ILE A 7 10.55 -2.24 1.43
C ILE A 7 9.10 -1.85 1.12
N GLY A 8 8.87 -0.66 0.60
CA GLY A 8 7.53 -0.15 0.30
C GLY A 8 6.96 -0.72 -1.00
N CYS A 9 7.80 -1.00 -2.00
CA CYS A 9 7.35 -1.55 -3.28
C CYS A 9 7.59 -3.06 -3.40
N PHE A 10 8.84 -3.52 -3.40
CA PHE A 10 9.16 -4.91 -3.80
C PHE A 10 8.83 -5.97 -2.74
N LEU A 11 9.18 -5.74 -1.48
CA LEU A 11 8.98 -6.70 -0.39
C LEU A 11 7.49 -7.14 -0.26
N PRO A 12 6.49 -6.24 -0.30
CA PRO A 12 5.08 -6.60 -0.25
C PRO A 12 4.69 -7.58 -1.35
N TRP A 13 5.11 -7.34 -2.60
CA TRP A 13 4.81 -8.22 -3.72
C TRP A 13 5.47 -9.60 -3.57
N MET A 14 6.71 -9.65 -3.09
CA MET A 14 7.40 -10.92 -2.82
C MET A 14 6.67 -11.76 -1.79
N VAL A 15 6.23 -11.14 -0.68
CA VAL A 15 5.44 -11.82 0.36
C VAL A 15 4.08 -12.27 -0.20
N SER A 16 3.45 -11.45 -1.04
CA SER A 16 2.12 -11.71 -1.59
C SER A 16 2.04 -12.79 -2.65
N ILE A 17 3.18 -13.19 -3.24
CA ILE A 17 3.21 -14.02 -4.45
C ILE A 17 2.45 -15.34 -4.31
N HIS A 18 2.46 -15.93 -3.12
CA HIS A 18 1.73 -17.16 -2.81
C HIS A 18 0.20 -16.98 -2.93
N TRP A 19 -0.33 -15.85 -2.47
CA TRP A 19 -1.77 -15.55 -2.51
C TRP A 19 -2.22 -15.05 -3.88
N ILE A 20 -1.36 -14.27 -4.55
CA ILE A 20 -1.58 -13.84 -5.94
C ILE A 20 -1.78 -15.07 -6.84
N ARG A 21 -0.96 -16.12 -6.67
CA ARG A 21 -1.11 -17.38 -7.44
C ARG A 21 -2.43 -18.11 -7.15
N LYS A 22 -3.01 -17.95 -5.95
CA LYS A 22 -4.29 -18.58 -5.58
C LYS A 22 -5.50 -17.84 -6.13
N GLN A 23 -5.45 -16.51 -6.22
CA GLN A 23 -6.54 -15.68 -6.74
C GLN A 23 -6.01 -14.49 -7.56
N PRO A 24 -5.45 -14.74 -8.76
CA PRO A 24 -4.80 -13.69 -9.55
C PRO A 24 -5.79 -12.62 -10.00
N LEU A 25 -7.03 -13.00 -10.31
CA LEU A 25 -8.07 -12.07 -10.74
C LEU A 25 -8.44 -11.05 -9.65
N LEU A 26 -8.46 -11.47 -8.38
CA LEU A 26 -8.75 -10.57 -7.26
C LEU A 26 -7.68 -9.49 -7.16
N PHE A 27 -6.40 -9.88 -7.15
CA PHE A 27 -5.30 -8.93 -7.08
C PHE A 27 -5.27 -8.01 -8.32
N LEU A 28 -5.54 -8.55 -9.52
CA LEU A 28 -5.58 -7.77 -10.75
C LEU A 28 -6.67 -6.68 -10.73
N LEU A 29 -7.82 -6.95 -10.13
CA LEU A 29 -8.95 -6.01 -10.06
C LEU A 29 -8.78 -4.97 -8.95
N ILE A 30 -8.29 -5.38 -7.77
CA ILE A 30 -8.19 -4.50 -6.60
C ILE A 30 -7.00 -3.55 -6.71
N THR A 31 -5.86 -4.04 -7.21
CA THR A 31 -4.61 -3.27 -7.31
C THR A 31 -4.76 -1.89 -7.96
N PRO A 32 -5.30 -1.74 -9.20
CA PRO A 32 -5.38 -0.45 -9.86
C PRO A 32 -6.31 0.54 -9.13
N ALA A 33 -7.41 0.04 -8.56
CA ALA A 33 -8.34 0.87 -7.80
C ALA A 33 -7.67 1.42 -6.53
N THR A 34 -6.95 0.56 -5.79
CA THR A 34 -6.24 0.99 -4.58
C THR A 34 -5.08 1.92 -4.89
N ILE A 35 -4.32 1.71 -5.96
CA ILE A 35 -3.26 2.64 -6.39
C ILE A 35 -3.87 4.03 -6.63
N ALA A 36 -4.96 4.12 -7.38
CA ALA A 36 -5.60 5.41 -7.69
C ALA A 36 -6.10 6.13 -6.42
N ILE A 37 -6.73 5.38 -5.50
CA ILE A 37 -7.19 5.92 -4.21
C ILE A 37 -6.00 6.41 -3.39
N SER A 38 -4.95 5.58 -3.27
CA SER A 38 -3.76 5.91 -2.49
C SER A 38 -3.07 7.15 -3.03
N MET A 39 -2.81 7.23 -4.34
CA MET A 39 -2.17 8.39 -4.96
C MET A 39 -3.01 9.66 -4.78
N LEU A 40 -4.34 9.57 -4.89
CA LEU A 40 -5.24 10.70 -4.68
C LEU A 40 -5.11 11.23 -3.25
N PHE A 41 -5.24 10.36 -2.26
CA PHE A 41 -5.14 10.72 -0.86
C PHE A 41 -3.74 11.22 -0.51
N ASN A 42 -2.67 10.56 -0.97
CA ASN A 42 -1.29 10.96 -0.73
C ASN A 42 -0.99 12.33 -1.32
N THR A 43 -1.48 12.60 -2.53
CA THR A 43 -1.34 13.93 -3.14
C THR A 43 -2.05 15.00 -2.31
N ILE A 44 -3.26 14.74 -1.82
CA ILE A 44 -4.00 15.68 -0.96
C ILE A 44 -3.26 15.88 0.38
N GLY A 45 -2.83 14.78 1.01
CA GLY A 45 -2.16 14.80 2.31
C GLY A 45 -0.83 15.56 2.27
N PHE A 46 -0.01 15.34 1.23
CA PHE A 46 1.23 16.10 1.04
C PHE A 46 0.95 17.56 0.69
N TYR A 47 -0.03 17.84 -0.18
CA TYR A 47 -0.38 19.22 -0.56
C TYR A 47 -0.80 20.08 0.63
N PHE A 48 -1.58 19.52 1.57
CA PHE A 48 -2.00 20.20 2.79
C PHE A 48 -1.00 20.07 3.95
N ASN A 49 0.15 19.43 3.75
CA ASN A 49 1.15 19.12 4.78
C ASN A 49 0.59 18.30 5.96
N PHE A 50 -0.46 17.51 5.73
CA PHE A 50 -0.97 16.55 6.71
C PHE A 50 -0.04 15.35 6.85
N TRP A 51 0.64 14.99 5.75
CA TRP A 51 1.60 13.91 5.69
C TRP A 51 2.97 14.46 5.33
N ASN A 52 4.01 13.83 5.85
CA ASN A 52 5.39 14.12 5.53
C ASN A 52 6.07 12.78 5.32
N MET A 53 6.76 12.61 4.19
CA MET A 53 7.37 11.32 3.87
C MET A 53 8.87 11.39 3.79
N ARG A 54 9.55 10.50 4.52
CA ARG A 54 11.01 10.41 4.42
C ARG A 54 11.47 9.59 3.20
N PRO A 55 12.58 9.98 2.57
CA PRO A 55 13.33 11.21 2.77
C PRO A 55 12.63 12.42 2.14
N TYR A 56 12.74 13.57 2.80
CA TYR A 56 12.22 14.84 2.33
C TYR A 56 12.83 15.22 0.98
N ILE A 57 12.04 15.07 -0.09
CA ILE A 57 12.36 15.62 -1.40
C ILE A 57 11.67 16.98 -1.48
N GLN A 58 12.42 18.06 -1.22
CA GLN A 58 11.91 19.44 -1.23
C GLN A 58 11.11 19.80 -2.51
N ALA A 59 11.37 19.12 -3.63
CA ALA A 59 10.67 19.37 -4.89
C ALA A 59 9.32 18.63 -5.01
N ASN A 60 9.16 17.44 -4.42
CA ASN A 60 7.93 16.65 -4.56
C ASN A 60 7.88 15.44 -3.59
N GLU A 61 7.14 15.58 -2.50
CA GLU A 61 6.93 14.49 -1.53
C GLU A 61 6.08 13.33 -2.08
N THR A 62 5.27 13.58 -3.11
CA THR A 62 4.51 12.51 -3.79
C THR A 62 5.43 11.45 -4.40
N ILE A 63 6.62 11.85 -4.86
CA ILE A 63 7.63 10.90 -5.39
C ILE A 63 8.15 9.97 -4.28
N ALA A 64 8.23 10.47 -3.05
CA ALA A 64 8.61 9.67 -1.89
C ALA A 64 7.59 8.59 -1.55
N GLY A 65 6.31 8.87 -1.83
CA GLY A 65 5.16 7.98 -1.58
C GLY A 65 4.83 6.97 -2.64
N MET A 66 5.25 7.21 -3.89
CA MET A 66 4.99 6.29 -4.99
C MET A 66 5.37 4.82 -4.68
N PRO A 67 6.51 4.50 -4.05
CA PRO A 67 6.81 3.11 -3.71
C PRO A 67 5.74 2.42 -2.86
N PHE A 68 5.10 3.16 -1.96
CA PHE A 68 4.02 2.66 -1.10
C PHE A 68 2.69 2.58 -1.86
N ASP A 69 2.38 3.60 -2.68
CA ASP A 69 1.21 3.63 -3.57
C ASP A 69 1.14 2.41 -4.48
N PHE A 70 2.29 1.97 -5.02
CA PHE A 70 2.39 0.84 -5.93
C PHE A 70 2.70 -0.50 -5.26
N GLY A 71 2.92 -0.50 -3.95
CA GLY A 71 3.40 -1.68 -3.22
C GLY A 71 2.52 -2.03 -2.04
N ILE A 72 2.87 -1.52 -0.86
CA ILE A 72 2.21 -1.86 0.40
C ILE A 72 0.70 -1.69 0.31
N TYR A 73 0.20 -0.54 -0.15
CA TYR A 73 -1.23 -0.23 -0.11
C TYR A 73 -2.09 -1.18 -0.96
N PRO A 74 -1.83 -1.38 -2.27
CA PRO A 74 -2.61 -2.32 -3.08
C PRO A 74 -2.47 -3.78 -2.63
N VAL A 75 -1.30 -4.17 -2.10
CA VAL A 75 -1.09 -5.49 -1.53
C VAL A 75 -1.98 -5.72 -0.31
N ILE A 76 -1.95 -4.81 0.67
CA ILE A 76 -2.76 -4.90 1.89
C ILE A 76 -4.25 -4.92 1.53
N ALA A 77 -4.70 -4.02 0.66
CA ALA A 77 -6.10 -3.97 0.23
C ALA A 77 -6.54 -5.29 -0.43
N SER A 78 -5.71 -5.85 -1.32
CA SER A 78 -5.98 -7.14 -1.96
C SER A 78 -6.06 -8.27 -0.93
N PHE A 79 -5.21 -8.27 0.09
CA PHE A 79 -5.28 -9.23 1.20
C PHE A 79 -6.55 -9.09 2.04
N MET A 80 -6.97 -7.86 2.34
CA MET A 80 -8.22 -7.61 3.07
C MET A 80 -9.41 -8.19 2.30
N VAL A 81 -9.51 -7.89 1.00
CA VAL A 81 -10.60 -8.44 0.17
C VAL A 81 -10.52 -9.97 0.09
N TYR A 82 -9.32 -10.53 -0.07
CA TYR A 82 -9.11 -11.98 -0.10
C TYR A 82 -9.57 -12.68 1.20
N THR A 83 -9.26 -12.11 2.35
CA THR A 83 -9.62 -12.68 3.66
C THR A 83 -11.11 -12.60 3.94
N ILE A 84 -11.74 -11.46 3.63
CA ILE A 84 -13.20 -11.29 3.70
C ILE A 84 -13.91 -12.32 2.81
N HIS A 85 -13.41 -12.52 1.58
CA HIS A 85 -14.08 -13.39 0.62
C HIS A 85 -13.89 -14.89 0.92
N ARG A 86 -12.74 -15.30 1.47
CA ARG A 86 -12.37 -16.73 1.55
C ARG A 86 -12.40 -17.33 2.96
N VAL A 87 -12.09 -16.54 3.99
CA VAL A 87 -11.79 -17.09 5.32
C VAL A 87 -12.84 -16.68 6.36
N ASN A 88 -13.75 -15.76 6.03
CA ASN A 88 -14.77 -15.23 6.94
C ASN A 88 -14.17 -14.74 8.28
N THR A 89 -12.88 -14.43 8.30
CA THR A 89 -12.15 -13.84 9.42
C THR A 89 -12.28 -12.33 9.34
N HIS A 90 -12.44 -11.69 10.50
CA HIS A 90 -12.54 -10.24 10.58
C HIS A 90 -11.26 -9.57 10.05
N PRO A 91 -11.37 -8.51 9.20
CA PRO A 91 -10.22 -7.84 8.57
C PRO A 91 -9.39 -6.97 9.54
N ILE A 92 -9.79 -6.88 10.81
CA ILE A 92 -9.20 -6.03 11.86
C ILE A 92 -7.66 -6.11 11.96
N PRO A 93 -7.00 -7.28 11.96
CA PRO A 93 -5.53 -7.33 12.09
C PRO A 93 -4.79 -6.74 10.88
N PHE A 94 -5.40 -6.70 9.70
CA PHE A 94 -4.82 -6.07 8.52
C PHE A 94 -4.97 -4.55 8.57
N ILE A 95 -6.05 -4.06 9.18
CA ILE A 95 -6.28 -2.63 9.40
C ILE A 95 -5.23 -2.09 10.37
N SER A 96 -4.93 -2.82 11.45
CA SER A 96 -3.84 -2.42 12.36
C SER A 96 -2.47 -2.41 11.67
N LEU A 97 -2.20 -3.36 10.76
CA LEU A 97 -0.94 -3.37 10.00
C LEU A 97 -0.83 -2.15 9.07
N TYR A 98 -1.95 -1.74 8.45
CA TYR A 98 -2.01 -0.54 7.61
C TYR A 98 -1.62 0.71 8.41
N PHE A 99 -2.24 0.92 9.57
CA PHE A 99 -1.92 2.07 10.44
C PHE A 99 -0.49 2.03 10.99
N SER A 100 0.05 0.85 11.32
CA SER A 100 1.43 0.74 11.78
C SER A 100 2.48 1.02 10.70
N VAL A 101 2.13 0.90 9.41
CA VAL A 101 3.03 1.32 8.33
C VAL A 101 3.12 2.85 8.27
N ASP A 102 2.01 3.55 8.48
CA ASP A 102 1.99 5.02 8.48
C ASP A 102 2.84 5.61 9.64
N ASP A 103 2.96 4.90 10.78
CA ASP A 103 3.82 5.32 11.90
C ASP A 103 5.34 5.20 11.60
N PHE A 104 5.73 4.43 10.58
CA PHE A 104 7.14 4.20 10.19
C PHE A 104 7.59 5.08 9.01
N ILE A 105 6.67 5.85 8.42
CA ILE A 105 6.84 6.70 7.24
C ILE A 105 7.18 8.15 7.63
#